data_AF-A0A7C1N7S6-F1
#
_entry.id   AF-A0A7C1N7S6-F1
#
_cell.length_a   1.000
_cell.length_b   1.000
_cell.length_c   1.000
_cell.angle_alpha   90.00
_cell.angle_beta   90.00
_cell.angle_gamma   90.00
#
_symmetry.space_group_name_H-M   'P 1'
#
loop_
_entity.id
_entity.type
_entity.pdbx_description
1 polymer ?
#
loop_
_entity_poly.entity_id
_entity_poly.type
_entity_poly.pdbx_seq_one_letter_code
_entity_poly.pdbx_strand_id
1 'polypeptide(L)' 'MLEEKLIRLKKINRIQSKIVYREIDEEDWAGSWKTYFWPEKIGERVVIKPTWRKYIADPGDIIIEIDLGMA' A
#
# COMPACT_ATOMS: atom_id res chain seq x y z
N MET A 1 16.54 19.27 -7.43
CA MET A 1 17.35 18.12 -6.95
C MET A 1 17.22 16.85 -7.81
N LEU A 2 16.01 16.34 -8.14
CA LEU A 2 15.86 15.15 -9.00
C LEU A 2 16.01 15.49 -10.51
N GLU A 3 15.44 16.61 -10.92
CA GLU A 3 15.43 17.10 -12.30
C GLU A 3 16.84 17.40 -12.83
N GLU A 4 17.69 18.02 -11.99
CA GLU A 4 19.08 18.35 -12.34
C GLU A 4 19.92 17.10 -12.64
N LYS A 5 19.70 16.02 -11.88
CA LYS A 5 20.39 14.73 -12.10
C LYS A 5 19.94 14.09 -13.42
N LEU A 6 18.66 14.18 -13.77
CA LEU A 6 18.10 13.64 -15.01
C LEU A 6 18.58 14.41 -16.25
N ILE A 7 18.70 15.74 -16.14
CA ILE A 7 19.28 16.59 -17.20
C ILE A 7 20.74 16.22 -17.46
N ARG A 8 21.52 15.93 -16.41
CA ARG A 8 22.92 15.52 -16.53
C ARG A 8 23.07 14.19 -17.27
N LEU A 9 22.21 13.21 -16.99
CA LEU A 9 22.21 11.90 -17.65
C LEU A 9 21.86 11.99 -19.15
N LYS A 10 20.94 12.89 -19.53
CA LYS A 10 20.56 13.14 -20.93
C LYS A 10 21.72 13.68 -21.77
N LYS A 11 22.57 14.54 -21.18
CA LYS A 11 23.69 15.20 -21.87
C LYS A 11 24.86 14.26 -22.17
N ILE A 12 25.08 13.24 -21.34
CA ILE A 12 26.24 12.34 -21.45
C ILE A 12 25.98 11.19 -22.44
N ASN A 13 24.76 10.65 -22.48
CA ASN A 13 24.50 9.37 -23.18
C ASN A 13 23.62 9.46 -24.43
N ARG A 14 23.18 10.66 -24.86
CA ARG A 14 22.19 10.84 -25.97
C ARG A 14 20.87 10.05 -25.79
N ILE A 15 20.61 9.52 -24.60
CA ILE A 15 19.39 8.78 -24.29
C ILE A 15 18.24 9.79 -24.19
N GLN A 16 17.26 9.67 -25.07
CA GLN A 16 15.99 10.37 -24.92
C GLN A 16 15.15 9.64 -23.88
N SER A 17 15.16 10.14 -22.64
CA SER A 17 14.26 9.70 -21.59
C SER A 17 13.02 10.61 -21.54
N LYS A 18 11.84 10.00 -21.58
CA LYS A 18 10.58 10.66 -21.24
C LYS A 18 10.35 10.45 -19.76
N ILE A 19 10.47 11.52 -18.97
CA ILE A 19 10.16 11.49 -17.54
C ILE A 19 8.65 11.69 -17.44
N VAL A 20 7.97 10.74 -16.79
CA VAL A 20 6.56 10.85 -16.46
C VAL A 20 6.47 10.77 -14.95
N TYR A 21 5.90 11.79 -14.34
CA TYR A 21 5.57 11.81 -12.93
C TYR A 21 4.11 12.21 -12.79
N ARG A 22 3.50 11.78 -11.70
CA ARG A 22 2.14 12.18 -11.32
C ARG A 22 2.19 12.49 -9.84
N GLU A 23 1.63 13.64 -9.48
CA GLU A 23 1.39 13.98 -8.08
C GLU A 23 0.27 13.06 -7.57
N ILE A 24 0.54 12.36 -6.48
CA ILE A 24 -0.43 11.47 -5.83
C ILE A 24 -0.87 12.23 -4.59
N ASP A 25 -2.17 12.49 -4.45
CA ASP A 25 -2.72 13.08 -3.24
C ASP A 25 -2.39 12.17 -2.04
N GLU A 26 -2.02 12.74 -0.89
CA GLU A 26 -1.72 11.98 0.33
C GLU A 26 -2.89 11.07 0.74
N GLU A 27 -4.13 11.50 0.48
CA GLU A 27 -5.34 10.68 0.72
C GLU A 27 -5.36 9.40 -0.12
N ASP A 28 -4.81 9.43 -1.34
CA ASP A 28 -4.77 8.29 -2.25
C ASP A 28 -3.70 7.27 -1.81
N TRP A 29 -2.58 7.74 -1.23
CA TRP A 29 -1.57 6.86 -0.63
C TRP A 29 -2.08 6.21 0.66
N ALA A 30 -2.73 6.99 1.52
CA ALA A 30 -3.35 6.53 2.77
C ALA A 30 -4.52 5.55 2.57
N GLY A 31 -5.19 5.60 1.41
CA GLY A 31 -6.28 4.69 1.05
C GLY A 31 -5.81 3.44 0.30
N SER A 32 -4.71 3.54 -0.46
CA SER A 32 -4.26 2.47 -1.36
C SER A 32 -4.00 1.15 -0.63
N TRP A 33 -3.32 1.19 0.52
CA TRP A 33 -3.00 -0.03 1.28
C TRP A 33 -4.25 -0.72 1.86
N LYS A 34 -5.31 0.04 2.18
CA LYS A 34 -6.59 -0.52 2.69
C LYS A 34 -7.26 -1.45 1.67
N THR A 35 -6.98 -1.27 0.37
CA THR A 35 -7.51 -2.12 -0.72
C THR A 35 -6.85 -3.49 -0.75
N TYR A 36 -5.60 -3.60 -0.31
CA TYR A 36 -4.82 -4.84 -0.39
C TYR A 36 -4.80 -5.63 0.92
N PHE A 37 -5.25 -5.06 2.04
CA PHE A 37 -5.27 -5.74 3.34
C PHE A 37 -6.57 -6.55 3.54
N TRP A 38 -6.50 -7.87 3.34
CA TRP A 38 -7.63 -8.80 3.49
C TRP A 38 -7.59 -9.53 4.84
N PRO A 39 -8.74 -9.97 5.39
CA PRO A 39 -8.75 -10.90 6.50
C PRO A 39 -7.96 -12.17 6.16
N GLU A 40 -7.11 -12.62 7.09
CA GLU A 40 -6.28 -13.80 6.92
C GLU A 40 -6.32 -14.69 8.15
N LYS A 41 -6.47 -16.01 7.92
CA LYS A 41 -6.51 -17.01 8.97
C LYS A 41 -5.11 -17.56 9.22
N ILE A 42 -4.64 -17.43 10.45
CA ILE A 42 -3.33 -17.87 10.93
C ILE A 42 -3.52 -19.10 11.82
N GLY A 43 -3.07 -20.25 11.33
CA GLY A 43 -3.27 -21.53 12.02
C GLY A 43 -4.73 -21.99 12.01
N GLU A 44 -5.13 -22.73 13.05
CA GLU A 44 -6.45 -23.38 13.06
C GLU A 44 -7.59 -22.47 13.51
N ARG A 45 -7.31 -21.47 14.36
CA ARG A 45 -8.35 -20.68 15.04
C ARG A 45 -8.14 -19.18 14.98
N VAL A 46 -6.94 -18.66 14.70
CA VAL A 46 -6.73 -17.21 14.78
C VAL A 46 -7.01 -16.58 13.43
N VAL A 47 -7.82 -15.53 13.39
CA VAL A 47 -8.04 -14.73 12.18
C VAL A 47 -7.69 -13.29 12.46
N ILE A 48 -6.84 -12.72 11.62
CA ILE A 48 -6.48 -11.31 11.65
C ILE A 48 -7.32 -10.62 10.59
N LYS A 49 -8.06 -9.58 10.98
CA LYS A 49 -8.84 -8.76 10.05
C LYS A 49 -8.65 -7.28 10.30
N PRO A 50 -8.71 -6.43 9.25
CA PRO A 50 -8.85 -5.00 9.47
C PRO A 50 -10.23 -4.65 10.02
N THR A 51 -10.30 -3.61 10.85
CA THR A 51 -11.56 -3.10 11.43
C THR A 51 -12.61 -2.72 10.38
N TRP A 52 -12.18 -2.18 9.24
CA TRP A 52 -13.09 -1.73 8.16
C TRP A 52 -13.63 -2.85 7.26
N ARG A 53 -13.23 -4.11 7.44
CA ARG A 53 -13.75 -5.23 6.62
C ARG A 53 -14.65 -6.15 7.41
N LYS A 54 -15.71 -6.61 6.74
CA LYS A 54 -16.59 -7.65 7.27
C LYS A 54 -15.93 -9.01 7.06
N TYR A 55 -16.03 -9.86 8.07
CA TYR A 55 -15.58 -11.25 8.05
C TYR A 55 -16.56 -12.07 8.88
N ILE A 56 -16.95 -13.24 8.38
CA ILE A 56 -17.82 -14.18 9.09
C ILE A 56 -16.90 -15.24 9.69
N ALA A 57 -16.86 -15.30 11.01
CA ALA A 57 -16.02 -16.22 11.77
C ALA A 57 -16.65 -17.62 11.86
N ASP A 58 -15.83 -18.66 11.78
CA ASP A 58 -16.29 -20.02 12.06
C ASP A 58 -16.40 -20.27 13.58
N PRO A 59 -17.20 -21.26 14.03
CA PRO A 59 -17.26 -21.62 15.44
C PRO A 59 -15.88 -22.01 15.99
N GLY A 60 -15.41 -21.28 17.00
CA GLY A 60 -14.10 -21.50 17.62
C GLY A 60 -12.97 -20.62 17.07
N ASP A 61 -13.26 -19.78 16.07
CA ASP A 61 -12.31 -18.76 15.63
C ASP A 61 -12.13 -17.65 16.68
N ILE A 62 -10.89 -17.20 16.82
CA ILE A 62 -10.44 -16.08 17.63
C ILE A 62 -10.13 -14.94 16.66
N ILE A 63 -10.96 -13.91 16.67
CA ILE A 63 -10.83 -12.76 15.77
C ILE A 63 -9.96 -11.69 16.43
N ILE A 64 -8.91 -11.28 15.73
CA ILE A 64 -8.05 -10.15 16.08
C ILE A 64 -8.31 -9.03 15.08
N GLU A 65 -8.83 -7.91 15.58
CA GLU A 65 -9.07 -6.72 14.77
C GLU A 65 -7.88 -5.77 14.85
N ILE A 66 -7.39 -5.32 13.69
CA ILE A 66 -6.30 -4.36 13.59
C ILE A 66 -6.82 -3.08 12.95
N ASP A 67 -6.61 -1.95 13.64
CA ASP A 67 -6.79 -0.63 13.07
C ASP A 67 -5.42 -0.05 12.68
N LEU A 68 -5.12 -0.08 11.39
CA LEU A 68 -3.88 0.46 10.81
C LEU A 68 -4.05 1.94 10.43
N GLY A 69 -4.78 2.72 11.24
CA GLY A 69 -4.91 4.17 11.04
C GLY A 69 -3.56 4.84 10.74
N MET A 70 -3.57 5.97 10.01
CA MET A 70 -2.36 6.73 9.72
C MET A 70 -1.72 7.18 11.03
N ALA A 71 -0.60 6.55 11.39
CA ALA A 71 0.30 6.98 12.45
C ALA A 71 1.37 7.92 11.87
#